data_AF-A0A8T3YR90-F1
#
_entry.id   AF-A0A8T3YR90-F1
#
_cell.length_a   1.000
_cell.length_b   1.000
_cell.length_c   1.000
_cell.angle_alpha   90.00
_cell.angle_beta   90.00
_cell.angle_gamma   90.00
#
_symmetry.space_group_name_H-M   'P 1'
#
loop_
_entity.id
_entity.type
_entity.pdbx_description
1 polymer ?
#
loop_
_entity_poly.entity_id
_entity_poly.type
_entity_poly.pdbx_seq_one_letter_code
_entity_poly.pdbx_strand_id
1 'polypeptide(L)'
;MQPSARSSIAALIAITLVATTLAAPQAPLQLGVTFAAGSIVNGNNTVSIELANGSIITLLRASNNSVGLVQPLLIGTARHPRLHAGERLLVFLNGFNVANTSFAPGGTHKITAPVRIPLCGDGPCASQESCILCRTDCICNGVNIVAIPRNEQFVKKPLNDTLTVLFNNTGLPFFDIVTEGVPVARIFRDPLNATLDLGIAQAQRGTRNGKNFIIVNAEIAKTVILSKSANRTQVCTKDQSINNITEISSACNGANERIITCNGNMNAGINCTDFGDFYTISGLAHSAVIEFETTQAPVSEKGRRGRRRTNVSDEEDFQGRALFRRPLNISGLAGFKVQEGCTSSWSCTTFAPSPCPASGFQTRICTDNNNCGTISGKPSERRACKPSRIEPTAEPPIPAQPTPVSQPEAPIPPLIEPTIPVEEIPPMFQEPTPPLEQPAALETTQNLIVLLSLGALGLLLVIVVSLFIRSKHVQAHQRFVDDAMSFIKHNRDIGYQDPQIRQMLKDAEWPENYIKDAFK
;
A
#
# COMPACT_ATOMS: atom_id res chain seq x y z
N MET A 1 11.71 68.27 51.74
CA MET A 1 10.38 67.94 51.17
C MET A 1 10.48 68.08 49.66
N GLN A 2 10.37 66.96 48.93
CA GLN A 2 10.24 66.91 47.46
C GLN A 2 8.90 67.55 47.02
N PRO A 3 8.74 68.03 45.76
CA PRO A 3 9.16 67.32 44.54
C PRO A 3 9.92 68.13 43.48
N SER A 4 10.47 67.33 42.57
CA SER A 4 11.48 67.60 41.55
C SER A 4 10.94 68.18 40.24
N ALA A 5 11.78 69.05 39.67
CA ALA A 5 11.70 69.57 38.31
C ALA A 5 11.80 68.50 37.22
N ARG A 6 11.10 68.71 36.10
CA ARG A 6 11.56 68.30 34.76
C ARG A 6 11.29 69.41 33.75
N SER A 7 12.41 69.94 33.25
CA SER A 7 12.53 70.97 32.23
C SER A 7 12.38 70.38 30.84
N SER A 8 11.66 71.11 30.01
CA SER A 8 11.52 70.98 28.56
C SER A 8 12.86 71.09 27.84
N ILE A 9 13.11 70.20 26.88
CA ILE A 9 13.98 70.46 25.72
C ILE A 9 13.23 69.97 24.49
N ALA A 10 12.75 70.93 23.71
CA ALA A 10 12.20 70.72 22.38
C ALA A 10 13.36 70.61 21.38
N ALA A 11 13.46 69.49 20.67
CA ALA A 11 14.29 69.34 19.49
C ALA A 11 13.38 69.05 18.29
N LEU A 12 13.29 70.03 17.39
CA LEU A 12 12.74 69.90 16.05
C LEU A 12 13.55 68.84 15.28
N ILE A 13 12.90 67.77 14.83
CA ILE A 13 13.38 66.94 13.72
C ILE A 13 12.27 66.92 12.67
N ALA A 14 12.50 67.64 11.58
CA ALA A 14 11.71 67.57 10.37
C ALA A 14 11.94 66.21 9.70
N ILE A 15 10.90 65.37 9.66
CA ILE A 15 10.91 64.11 8.92
C ILE A 15 10.37 64.38 7.52
N THR A 16 11.26 64.38 6.54
CA THR A 16 10.97 64.37 5.11
C THR A 16 10.36 63.03 4.74
N LEU A 17 9.06 63.00 4.40
CA LEU A 17 8.39 61.83 3.82
C LEU A 17 8.87 61.63 2.38
N VAL A 18 9.77 60.66 2.18
CA VAL A 18 10.04 60.08 0.85
C VAL A 18 9.04 58.94 0.68
N ALA A 19 8.10 59.10 -0.25
CA ALA A 19 7.20 58.02 -0.66
C ALA A 19 7.98 56.99 -1.51
N THR A 20 8.63 56.04 -0.86
CA THR A 20 9.04 54.79 -1.50
C THR A 20 7.86 53.83 -1.49
N THR A 21 7.32 53.54 -2.66
CA THR A 21 6.41 52.41 -2.88
C THR A 21 7.18 51.10 -2.67
N LEU A 22 7.31 50.67 -1.42
CA LEU A 22 7.74 49.32 -1.08
C LEU A 22 6.59 48.38 -1.44
N ALA A 23 6.83 47.50 -2.42
CA ALA A 23 5.96 46.35 -2.67
C ALA A 23 5.86 45.56 -1.37
N ALA A 24 4.68 45.56 -0.75
CA ALA A 24 4.44 44.80 0.47
C ALA A 24 4.75 43.32 0.19
N PRO A 25 5.54 42.64 1.05
CA PRO A 25 5.77 41.21 0.91
C PRO A 25 4.42 40.50 0.93
N GLN A 26 4.16 39.68 -0.09
CA GLN A 26 2.91 38.93 -0.20
C GLN A 26 2.69 38.15 1.10
N ALA A 27 1.56 38.40 1.77
CA ALA A 27 1.22 37.70 2.99
C ALA A 27 1.21 36.18 2.72
N PRO A 28 1.79 35.36 3.62
CA PRO A 28 1.85 33.93 3.42
C PRO A 28 0.45 33.35 3.26
N LEU A 29 0.25 32.63 2.16
CA LEU A 29 -0.99 31.92 1.86
C LEU A 29 -1.25 30.85 2.91
N GLN A 30 -2.46 30.84 3.46
CA GLN A 30 -2.95 29.82 4.38
C GLN A 30 -4.12 29.09 3.75
N LEU A 31 -3.95 27.80 3.51
CA LEU A 31 -5.00 26.90 3.05
C LEU A 31 -5.54 26.12 4.25
N GLY A 32 -6.84 26.24 4.53
CA GLY A 32 -7.51 25.50 5.59
C GLY A 32 -8.57 24.57 5.00
N VAL A 33 -8.51 23.28 5.37
CA VAL A 33 -9.58 22.32 5.04
C VAL A 33 -10.48 22.21 6.26
N THR A 34 -11.79 22.32 6.02
CA THR A 34 -12.83 22.18 7.02
C THR A 34 -13.81 21.11 6.59
N PHE A 35 -14.13 20.20 7.50
CA PHE A 35 -15.17 19.20 7.30
C PHE A 35 -16.49 19.70 7.89
N ALA A 36 -17.60 19.41 7.21
CA ALA A 36 -18.93 19.80 7.69
C ALA A 36 -19.26 19.10 9.01
N ALA A 37 -20.01 19.78 9.87
CA ALA A 37 -20.46 19.25 11.17
C ALA A 37 -21.15 17.89 10.98
N GLY A 38 -20.79 16.93 11.84
CA GLY A 38 -21.23 15.54 11.75
C GLY A 38 -20.19 14.60 11.17
N SER A 39 -19.09 15.08 10.57
CA SER A 39 -18.01 14.20 10.06
C SER A 39 -17.03 13.81 11.17
N ILE A 40 -16.96 12.53 11.55
CA ILE A 40 -15.94 12.02 12.48
C ILE A 40 -14.68 11.66 11.68
N VAL A 41 -13.62 12.47 11.80
CA VAL A 41 -12.30 12.16 11.25
C VAL A 41 -11.44 11.60 12.39
N ASN A 42 -11.16 10.30 12.36
CA ASN A 42 -10.24 9.66 13.33
C ASN A 42 -8.80 10.17 13.10
N GLY A 43 -7.98 10.24 14.15
CA GLY A 43 -6.57 10.68 14.11
C GLY A 43 -5.65 9.85 13.20
N ASN A 44 -6.10 8.67 12.77
CA ASN A 44 -5.38 7.86 11.79
C ASN A 44 -5.65 8.25 10.33
N ASN A 45 -6.62 9.11 10.07
CA ASN A 45 -6.96 9.51 8.72
C ASN A 45 -5.90 10.46 8.14
N THR A 46 -5.54 10.22 6.88
CA THR A 46 -4.65 11.09 6.11
C THR A 46 -5.47 11.98 5.19
N VAL A 47 -5.19 13.28 5.23
CA VAL A 47 -5.74 14.23 4.25
C VAL A 47 -4.60 14.68 3.35
N SER A 48 -4.67 14.38 2.06
CA SER A 48 -3.75 14.95 1.07
C SER A 48 -4.46 16.00 0.23
N ILE A 49 -3.73 17.04 -0.14
CA ILE A 49 -4.18 18.03 -1.11
C ILE A 49 -3.24 17.92 -2.30
N GLU A 50 -3.81 17.65 -3.47
CA GLU A 50 -3.06 17.47 -4.72
C GLU A 50 -3.53 18.49 -5.75
N LEU A 51 -2.61 18.92 -6.60
CA LEU A 51 -2.95 19.63 -7.83
C LEU A 51 -3.53 18.65 -8.84
N ALA A 52 -4.39 19.12 -9.73
CA ALA A 52 -4.94 18.28 -10.81
C ALA A 52 -3.89 17.67 -11.76
N ASN A 53 -2.63 18.13 -11.71
CA ASN A 53 -1.49 17.54 -12.42
C ASN A 53 -0.82 16.37 -11.66
N GLY A 54 -1.34 15.99 -10.48
CA GLY A 54 -0.83 14.89 -9.64
C GLY A 54 0.27 15.28 -8.66
N SER A 55 0.65 16.57 -8.58
CA SER A 55 1.62 17.03 -7.57
C SER A 55 0.97 17.13 -6.19
N ILE A 56 1.56 16.46 -5.20
CA ILE A 56 1.10 16.52 -3.81
C ILE A 56 1.59 17.85 -3.20
N ILE A 57 0.66 18.70 -2.77
CA ILE A 57 0.97 19.99 -2.14
C ILE A 57 1.27 19.79 -0.67
N THR A 58 0.46 18.99 0.04
CA THR A 58 0.59 18.79 1.48
C THR A 58 -0.09 17.49 1.92
N LEU A 59 0.55 16.80 2.86
CA LEU A 59 -0.03 15.70 3.62
C LEU A 59 -0.29 16.17 5.05
N LEU A 60 -1.56 16.23 5.46
CA LEU A 60 -1.97 16.56 6.82
C LEU A 60 -2.42 15.28 7.52
N ARG A 61 -1.87 15.00 8.70
CA ARG A 61 -2.36 13.94 9.57
C ARG A 61 -3.32 14.58 10.57
N ALA A 62 -4.55 14.07 10.65
CA ALA A 62 -5.47 14.54 11.67
C ALA A 62 -4.84 14.31 13.06
N SER A 63 -4.77 15.33 13.91
CA SER A 63 -4.36 15.13 15.30
C SER A 63 -5.49 14.42 16.06
N ASN A 64 -5.14 13.67 17.11
CA ASN A 64 -6.00 12.70 17.83
C ASN A 64 -7.22 13.28 18.58
N ASN A 65 -7.77 14.41 18.16
CA ASN A 65 -8.94 14.99 18.80
C ASN A 65 -10.21 14.55 18.05
N SER A 66 -10.86 13.52 18.58
CA SER A 66 -12.26 13.21 18.28
C SER A 66 -13.11 14.39 18.76
N VAL A 67 -13.59 15.23 17.84
CA VAL A 67 -14.51 16.31 18.16
C VAL A 67 -15.93 15.83 17.85
N GLY A 68 -16.70 15.56 18.91
CA GLY A 68 -18.14 15.38 18.81
C GLY A 68 -18.82 16.71 18.44
N LEU A 69 -19.69 16.62 17.44
CA LEU A 69 -20.79 17.52 17.06
C LEU A 69 -20.56 19.04 17.21
N VAL A 70 -20.68 19.74 16.08
CA VAL A 70 -20.95 21.18 15.88
C VAL A 70 -19.77 22.09 15.48
N GLN A 71 -18.50 21.72 15.65
CA GLN A 71 -17.39 22.62 15.23
C GLN A 71 -16.62 22.18 13.97
N PRO A 72 -16.33 23.12 13.03
CA PRO A 72 -15.48 22.86 11.88
C PRO A 72 -14.05 22.49 12.33
N LEU A 73 -13.60 21.28 12.00
CA LEU A 73 -12.24 20.83 12.31
C LEU A 73 -11.24 21.43 11.29
N LEU A 74 -10.31 22.26 11.77
CA LEU A 74 -9.19 22.76 10.96
C LEU A 74 -8.04 21.74 10.99
N ILE A 75 -7.82 21.04 9.88
CA ILE A 75 -6.83 19.93 9.82
C ILE A 75 -5.39 20.42 9.57
N GLY A 76 -5.19 21.71 9.28
CA GLY A 76 -3.86 22.32 9.22
C GLY A 76 -3.82 23.55 8.31
N THR A 77 -2.65 24.20 8.27
CA THR A 77 -2.36 25.30 7.33
C THR A 77 -1.17 24.91 6.46
N ALA A 78 -1.38 24.79 5.15
CA ALA A 78 -0.29 24.59 4.20
C ALA A 78 0.27 25.94 3.72
N ARG A 79 1.60 26.07 3.66
CA ARG A 79 2.28 27.15 2.94
C ARG A 79 2.88 26.58 1.67
N HIS A 80 2.34 26.95 0.51
CA HIS A 80 2.91 26.56 -0.78
C HIS A 80 3.40 27.80 -1.55
N PRO A 81 4.67 27.85 -1.99
CA PRO A 81 5.24 29.05 -2.59
C PRO A 81 4.75 29.37 -4.01
N ARG A 82 3.97 28.47 -4.65
CA ARG A 82 3.53 28.63 -6.04
C ARG A 82 2.15 27.99 -6.25
N LEU A 83 1.09 28.69 -5.89
CA LEU A 83 -0.26 28.37 -6.37
C LEU A 83 -0.72 29.50 -7.28
N HIS A 84 -1.08 29.17 -8.51
CA HIS A 84 -1.58 30.13 -9.49
C HIS A 84 -3.10 30.20 -9.44
N ALA A 85 -3.64 31.41 -9.60
CA ALA A 85 -5.07 31.65 -9.74
C ALA A 85 -5.69 30.71 -10.79
N GLY A 86 -6.74 29.99 -10.41
CA GLY A 86 -7.44 29.04 -11.28
C GLY A 86 -6.94 27.60 -11.22
N GLU A 87 -5.85 27.30 -10.50
CA GLU A 87 -5.40 25.92 -10.33
C GLU A 87 -6.43 25.08 -9.55
N ARG A 88 -6.70 23.87 -10.05
CA ARG A 88 -7.64 22.94 -9.41
C ARG A 88 -6.93 22.18 -8.30
N LEU A 89 -7.48 22.28 -7.09
CA LEU A 89 -7.09 21.55 -5.90
C LEU A 89 -8.04 20.36 -5.70
N LEU A 90 -7.46 19.19 -5.49
CA LEU A 90 -8.15 17.95 -5.17
C LEU A 90 -7.83 17.62 -3.71
N VAL A 91 -8.85 17.41 -2.89
CA VAL A 91 -8.69 17.02 -1.48
C VAL A 91 -9.03 15.54 -1.35
N PHE A 92 -8.08 14.76 -0.87
CA PHE A 92 -8.25 13.35 -0.62
C PHE A 92 -8.32 13.06 0.88
N LEU A 93 -9.20 12.16 1.28
CA LEU A 93 -9.27 11.58 2.63
C LEU A 93 -9.00 10.09 2.50
N ASN A 94 -7.91 9.60 3.07
CA ASN A 94 -7.44 8.21 2.94
C ASN A 94 -7.33 7.74 1.48
N GLY A 95 -6.91 8.63 0.58
CA GLY A 95 -6.79 8.34 -0.86
C GLY A 95 -8.08 8.48 -1.67
N PHE A 96 -9.22 8.82 -1.04
CA PHE A 96 -10.48 9.08 -1.76
C PHE A 96 -10.68 10.58 -1.96
N ASN A 97 -10.93 11.01 -3.19
CA ASN A 97 -11.23 12.41 -3.48
C ASN A 97 -12.59 12.81 -2.88
N VAL A 98 -12.57 13.72 -1.91
CA VAL A 98 -13.76 14.21 -1.19
C VAL A 98 -14.18 15.63 -1.58
N ALA A 99 -13.30 16.41 -2.22
CA ALA A 99 -13.64 17.75 -2.69
C ALA A 99 -12.71 18.23 -3.81
N ASN A 100 -13.31 18.98 -4.74
CA ASN A 100 -12.61 19.66 -5.82
C ASN A 100 -12.88 21.17 -5.68
N THR A 101 -11.84 21.99 -5.64
CA THR A 101 -12.00 23.45 -5.66
C THR A 101 -10.98 24.09 -6.59
N SER A 102 -11.24 25.33 -6.99
CA SER A 102 -10.29 26.13 -7.75
C SER A 102 -9.66 27.16 -6.81
N PHE A 103 -8.34 27.30 -6.88
CA PHE A 103 -7.61 28.29 -6.12
C PHE A 103 -7.93 29.70 -6.64
N ALA A 104 -8.27 30.64 -5.76
CA ALA A 104 -8.36 32.06 -6.10
C ALA A 104 -7.23 32.85 -5.40
N PRO A 105 -6.61 33.84 -6.04
CA PRO A 105 -5.50 34.57 -5.45
C PRO A 105 -6.00 35.51 -4.34
N GLY A 106 -5.26 35.56 -3.22
CA GLY A 106 -5.51 36.46 -2.10
C GLY A 106 -6.53 35.94 -1.07
N GLY A 107 -6.11 35.83 0.19
CA GLY A 107 -6.96 35.49 1.33
C GLY A 107 -6.82 34.05 1.86
N THR A 108 -7.55 33.77 2.94
CA THR A 108 -7.66 32.43 3.54
C THR A 108 -8.69 31.62 2.75
N HIS A 109 -8.25 30.49 2.18
CA HIS A 109 -9.14 29.57 1.46
C HIS A 109 -9.67 28.50 2.41
N LYS A 110 -10.99 28.51 2.62
CA LYS A 110 -11.69 27.50 3.40
C LYS A 110 -12.38 26.51 2.47
N ILE A 111 -11.83 25.31 2.36
CA ILE A 111 -12.47 24.23 1.58
C ILE A 111 -13.45 23.51 2.49
N THR A 112 -14.74 23.53 2.15
CA THR A 112 -15.76 22.74 2.85
C THR A 112 -16.07 21.50 2.03
N ALA A 113 -15.65 20.33 2.53
CA ALA A 113 -15.92 19.05 1.87
C ALA A 113 -17.12 18.37 2.55
N PRO A 114 -18.24 18.12 1.84
CA PRO A 114 -19.29 17.26 2.35
C PRO A 114 -18.82 15.80 2.29
N VAL A 115 -18.29 15.30 3.40
CA VAL A 115 -17.89 13.90 3.51
C VAL A 115 -19.14 13.06 3.77
N ARG A 116 -19.61 12.35 2.75
CA ARG A 116 -20.61 11.27 2.89
C ARG A 116 -19.90 9.93 2.91
N ILE A 117 -19.02 9.75 3.88
CA ILE A 117 -18.45 8.42 4.16
C ILE A 117 -19.26 7.89 5.34
N PRO A 118 -19.73 6.63 5.31
CA PRO A 118 -20.36 6.02 6.49
C PRO A 118 -19.40 6.14 7.66
N LEU A 119 -19.87 6.80 8.71
CA LEU A 119 -19.09 7.04 9.92
C LEU A 119 -19.28 5.85 10.83
N CYS A 120 -18.20 5.45 11.49
CA CYS A 120 -18.21 4.33 12.40
C CYS A 120 -17.80 4.85 13.78
N GLY A 121 -18.51 4.43 14.81
CA GLY A 121 -18.37 4.82 16.21
C GLY A 121 -19.45 5.77 16.73
N ASP A 122 -20.55 6.01 16.01
CA ASP A 122 -21.60 6.98 16.41
C ASP A 122 -22.86 6.34 17.02
N GLY A 123 -23.00 5.02 16.94
CA GLY A 123 -24.03 4.26 17.65
C GLY A 123 -24.69 3.19 16.79
N PRO A 124 -26.03 3.21 16.61
CA PRO A 124 -26.74 2.16 15.88
C PRO A 124 -26.46 2.24 14.37
N CYS A 125 -26.10 1.09 13.77
CA CYS A 125 -25.86 0.92 12.34
C CYS A 125 -26.89 1.63 11.44
N ALA A 126 -26.49 2.72 10.79
CA ALA A 126 -27.35 3.44 9.86
C ALA A 126 -27.47 2.67 8.53
N SER A 127 -28.55 2.91 7.78
CA SER A 127 -28.80 2.26 6.47
C SER A 127 -27.72 2.50 5.40
N GLN A 128 -26.83 3.45 5.64
CA GLN A 128 -25.71 3.81 4.75
C GLN A 128 -24.38 3.21 5.21
N GLU A 129 -24.33 2.62 6.40
CA GLU A 129 -23.18 1.93 6.95
C GLU A 129 -23.21 0.45 6.54
N SER A 130 -22.04 -0.08 6.24
CA SER A 130 -21.90 -1.51 5.96
C SER A 130 -21.07 -2.15 7.06
N CYS A 131 -21.37 -3.41 7.38
CA CYS A 131 -20.57 -4.23 8.30
C CYS A 131 -19.08 -4.31 7.93
N ILE A 132 -18.74 -4.05 6.65
CA ILE A 132 -17.35 -4.03 6.16
C ILE A 132 -16.63 -2.77 6.61
N LEU A 133 -17.32 -1.63 6.58
CA LEU A 133 -16.74 -0.32 6.90
C LEU A 133 -16.87 0.00 8.40
N CYS A 134 -18.00 -0.35 9.05
CA CYS A 134 -18.34 0.07 10.41
C CYS A 134 -18.66 -1.09 11.35
N ARG A 135 -17.64 -1.84 11.76
CA ARG A 135 -17.77 -3.00 12.67
C ARG A 135 -18.20 -2.65 14.11
N THR A 136 -17.94 -1.42 14.56
CA THR A 136 -18.27 -0.99 15.93
C THR A 136 -19.76 -0.75 16.14
N ASP A 137 -20.48 -0.41 15.06
CA ASP A 137 -21.84 0.15 15.12
C ASP A 137 -22.86 -0.85 14.57
N CYS A 138 -22.39 -1.71 13.67
CA CYS A 138 -23.14 -2.83 13.11
C CYS A 138 -22.77 -4.12 13.86
N ILE A 139 -23.74 -4.73 14.56
CA ILE A 139 -23.57 -6.06 15.17
C ILE A 139 -23.46 -7.09 14.07
N CYS A 140 -22.23 -7.43 13.68
CA CYS A 140 -21.95 -8.39 12.62
C CYS A 140 -21.82 -9.80 13.20
N ASN A 141 -22.94 -10.42 13.57
CA ASN A 141 -22.95 -11.84 13.94
C ASN A 141 -22.88 -12.70 12.66
N GLY A 142 -21.71 -13.31 12.41
CA GLY A 142 -21.60 -14.49 11.54
C GLY A 142 -21.58 -14.27 10.02
N VAL A 143 -21.05 -13.15 9.51
CA VAL A 143 -20.93 -12.97 8.05
C VAL A 143 -19.73 -13.74 7.51
N ASN A 144 -19.96 -15.02 7.15
CA ASN A 144 -19.32 -15.64 6.00
C ASN A 144 -19.64 -14.78 4.77
N ILE A 145 -18.64 -14.45 3.96
CA ILE A 145 -18.88 -13.81 2.66
C ILE A 145 -19.58 -14.85 1.78
N VAL A 146 -20.91 -14.83 1.78
CA VAL A 146 -21.75 -15.57 0.86
C VAL A 146 -21.75 -14.79 -0.46
N ALA A 147 -21.03 -15.28 -1.45
CA ALA A 147 -21.38 -15.02 -2.84
C ALA A 147 -22.82 -15.52 -3.03
N ILE A 148 -23.75 -14.65 -3.43
CA ILE A 148 -25.14 -15.04 -3.69
C ILE A 148 -25.15 -15.90 -4.96
N PRO A 149 -25.40 -17.22 -4.90
CA PRO A 149 -25.59 -18.01 -6.09
C PRO A 149 -27.06 -17.90 -6.53
N ARG A 150 -27.31 -17.73 -7.83
CA ARG A 150 -28.59 -18.21 -8.37
C ARG A 150 -28.41 -19.69 -8.69
N ASN A 151 -29.17 -20.49 -7.97
CA ASN A 151 -29.49 -21.91 -8.16
C ASN A 151 -28.42 -22.93 -7.74
N GLU A 152 -28.74 -23.57 -6.61
CA GLU A 152 -28.41 -24.93 -6.12
C GLU A 152 -27.16 -25.63 -6.65
N GLN A 153 -26.11 -25.71 -5.81
CA GLN A 153 -25.65 -26.96 -5.18
C GLN A 153 -24.53 -26.66 -4.17
N PHE A 154 -24.54 -27.37 -3.04
CA PHE A 154 -23.69 -27.14 -1.87
C PHE A 154 -22.20 -27.40 -2.15
N VAL A 155 -21.33 -26.45 -1.76
CA VAL A 155 -19.92 -26.74 -1.46
C VAL A 155 -19.62 -26.29 -0.04
N LYS A 156 -19.42 -27.28 0.83
CA LYS A 156 -18.94 -27.12 2.20
C LYS A 156 -17.42 -26.97 2.15
N LYS A 157 -16.88 -25.77 2.38
CA LYS A 157 -15.41 -25.55 2.48
C LYS A 157 -15.01 -25.42 3.96
N PRO A 158 -13.97 -26.12 4.44
CA PRO A 158 -13.38 -25.82 5.74
C PRO A 158 -12.10 -24.97 5.61
N LEU A 159 -11.91 -24.11 6.64
CA LEU A 159 -10.67 -23.51 7.20
C LEU A 159 -9.99 -22.30 6.52
N ASN A 160 -10.03 -21.17 7.25
CA ASN A 160 -9.03 -20.12 7.50
C ASN A 160 -8.56 -19.12 6.42
N ASP A 161 -8.99 -19.20 5.17
CA ASP A 161 -8.59 -18.19 4.17
C ASP A 161 -9.45 -16.91 4.26
N THR A 162 -8.80 -15.75 4.35
CA THR A 162 -9.48 -14.44 4.38
C THR A 162 -9.25 -13.68 3.07
N LEU A 163 -10.31 -13.46 2.30
CA LEU A 163 -10.27 -12.54 1.17
C LEU A 163 -10.16 -11.11 1.68
N THR A 164 -9.08 -10.41 1.34
CA THR A 164 -8.86 -9.02 1.76
C THR A 164 -8.91 -8.10 0.54
N VAL A 165 -9.92 -7.23 0.48
CA VAL A 165 -10.06 -6.26 -0.61
C VAL A 165 -9.21 -5.03 -0.28
N LEU A 166 -8.17 -4.78 -1.07
CA LEU A 166 -7.31 -3.60 -0.94
C LEU A 166 -7.49 -2.70 -2.16
N PHE A 167 -7.82 -1.43 -1.92
CA PHE A 167 -7.86 -0.41 -2.97
C PHE A 167 -6.51 0.30 -3.00
N ASN A 168 -5.88 0.40 -4.18
CA ASN A 168 -4.65 1.17 -4.36
C ASN A 168 -4.97 2.55 -4.93
N ASN A 169 -4.16 3.54 -4.53
CA ASN A 169 -4.12 4.92 -5.01
C ASN A 169 -3.98 5.09 -6.54
N THR A 170 -3.78 4.00 -7.28
CA THR A 170 -3.67 4.00 -8.76
C THR A 170 -5.02 3.90 -9.49
N GLY A 171 -6.14 3.78 -8.78
CA GLY A 171 -7.50 3.89 -9.31
C GLY A 171 -8.06 2.65 -10.00
N LEU A 172 -7.29 1.55 -10.11
CA LEU A 172 -7.82 0.25 -10.54
C LEU A 172 -8.06 -0.63 -9.33
N PRO A 173 -9.29 -1.13 -9.12
CA PRO A 173 -9.55 -2.07 -8.05
C PRO A 173 -8.83 -3.39 -8.35
N PHE A 174 -8.01 -3.84 -7.42
CA PHE A 174 -7.51 -5.21 -7.40
C PHE A 174 -7.98 -5.91 -6.13
N PHE A 175 -7.92 -7.22 -6.16
CA PHE A 175 -8.23 -8.07 -5.02
C PHE A 175 -7.00 -8.87 -4.67
N ASP A 176 -6.55 -8.77 -3.42
CA ASP A 176 -5.51 -9.63 -2.90
C ASP A 176 -6.19 -10.83 -2.23
N ILE A 177 -5.92 -12.02 -2.74
CA ILE A 177 -6.21 -13.26 -2.03
C ILE A 177 -5.09 -13.43 -1.02
N VAL A 178 -5.48 -13.47 0.26
CA VAL A 178 -4.55 -13.59 1.39
C VAL A 178 -4.83 -14.93 2.07
N THR A 179 -3.78 -15.71 2.30
CA THR A 179 -3.86 -16.98 3.05
C THR A 179 -2.88 -16.89 4.20
N GLU A 180 -3.32 -17.13 5.42
CA GLU A 180 -2.49 -17.03 6.63
C GLU A 180 -1.81 -15.66 6.79
N GLY A 181 -2.47 -14.57 6.36
CA GLY A 181 -1.93 -13.21 6.43
C GLY A 181 -0.88 -12.86 5.36
N VAL A 182 -0.57 -13.77 4.44
CA VAL A 182 0.37 -13.55 3.33
C VAL A 182 -0.40 -13.42 2.01
N PRO A 183 -0.18 -12.37 1.21
CA PRO A 183 -0.80 -12.24 -0.10
C PRO A 183 -0.25 -13.30 -1.05
N VAL A 184 -1.15 -14.06 -1.67
CA VAL A 184 -0.82 -15.21 -2.53
C VAL A 184 -1.20 -14.99 -3.99
N ALA A 185 -2.22 -14.18 -4.25
CA ALA A 185 -2.59 -13.79 -5.60
C ALA A 185 -3.19 -12.40 -5.61
N ARG A 186 -2.91 -11.65 -6.67
CA ARG A 186 -3.48 -10.37 -7.00
C ARG A 186 -4.29 -10.51 -8.27
N ILE A 187 -5.59 -10.26 -8.16
CA ILE A 187 -6.52 -10.27 -9.28
C ILE A 187 -6.77 -8.83 -9.71
N PHE A 188 -6.51 -8.52 -10.97
CA PHE A 188 -6.84 -7.23 -11.55
C PHE A 188 -8.24 -7.29 -12.15
N ARG A 189 -9.12 -6.39 -11.71
CA ARG A 189 -10.47 -6.29 -12.29
C ARG A 189 -10.40 -5.41 -13.52
N ASP A 190 -10.93 -5.90 -14.64
CA ASP A 190 -11.27 -5.02 -15.75
C ASP A 190 -12.46 -4.13 -15.32
N PRO A 191 -12.32 -2.80 -15.33
CA PRO A 191 -13.39 -1.89 -14.95
C PRO A 191 -14.67 -2.04 -15.80
N LEU A 192 -14.62 -2.72 -16.94
CA LEU A 192 -15.75 -2.85 -17.87
C LEU A 192 -16.66 -4.06 -17.61
N ASN A 193 -16.23 -5.06 -16.85
CA ASN A 193 -17.05 -6.25 -16.56
C ASN A 193 -17.71 -6.16 -15.17
N ALA A 194 -19.05 -6.07 -15.18
CA ALA A 194 -19.86 -5.75 -14.01
C ALA A 194 -19.91 -6.86 -12.94
N THR A 195 -19.55 -8.10 -13.28
CA THR A 195 -19.61 -9.24 -12.35
C THR A 195 -18.31 -10.03 -12.39
N LEU A 196 -17.53 -9.91 -11.32
CA LEU A 196 -16.40 -10.80 -11.04
C LEU A 196 -16.95 -11.94 -10.18
N ASP A 197 -17.20 -13.09 -10.78
CA ASP A 197 -17.63 -14.28 -10.03
C ASP A 197 -16.40 -14.90 -9.35
N LEU A 198 -16.22 -14.57 -8.07
CA LEU A 198 -15.20 -15.18 -7.21
C LEU A 198 -15.69 -16.50 -6.59
N GLY A 199 -16.92 -16.95 -6.87
CA GLY A 199 -17.49 -18.18 -6.31
C GLY A 199 -16.68 -19.44 -6.65
N ILE A 200 -15.83 -19.38 -7.68
CA ILE A 200 -14.98 -20.48 -8.14
C ILE A 200 -13.50 -20.26 -7.75
N ALA A 201 -13.16 -19.12 -7.15
CA ALA A 201 -11.80 -18.78 -6.78
C ALA A 201 -11.28 -19.64 -5.63
N GLN A 202 -10.53 -20.70 -5.95
CA GLN A 202 -9.83 -21.52 -4.95
C GLN A 202 -8.34 -21.19 -4.96
N ALA A 203 -7.82 -20.81 -3.80
CA ALA A 203 -6.40 -20.69 -3.55
C ALA A 203 -5.93 -21.79 -2.60
N GLN A 204 -4.84 -22.46 -2.94
CA GLN A 204 -4.14 -23.39 -2.05
C GLN A 204 -2.65 -23.10 -2.13
N ARG A 205 -1.98 -23.03 -0.98
CA ARG A 205 -0.51 -22.98 -0.89
C ARG A 205 0.03 -24.19 -0.17
N GLY A 206 1.28 -24.55 -0.42
CA GLY A 206 1.95 -25.61 0.31
C GLY A 206 3.36 -25.87 -0.16
N THR A 207 3.93 -26.97 0.32
CA THR A 207 5.24 -27.48 -0.10
C THR A 207 5.11 -28.92 -0.58
N ARG A 208 5.82 -29.26 -1.67
CA ARG A 208 5.93 -30.62 -2.18
C ARG A 208 7.38 -30.91 -2.52
N ASN A 209 7.99 -31.91 -1.91
CA ASN A 209 9.40 -32.26 -2.12
C ASN A 209 10.36 -31.06 -1.94
N GLY A 210 10.09 -30.22 -0.93
CA GLY A 210 10.87 -29.00 -0.67
C GLY A 210 10.70 -27.89 -1.72
N LYS A 211 9.68 -27.96 -2.58
CA LYS A 211 9.29 -26.91 -3.53
C LYS A 211 8.02 -26.25 -3.06
N ASN A 212 8.01 -24.93 -2.96
CA ASN A 212 6.80 -24.16 -2.70
C ASN A 212 5.88 -24.24 -3.91
N PHE A 213 4.57 -24.32 -3.67
CA PHE A 213 3.58 -24.27 -4.71
C PHE A 213 2.37 -23.45 -4.29
N ILE A 214 1.61 -23.06 -5.31
CA ILE A 214 0.37 -22.35 -5.19
C ILE A 214 -0.57 -22.78 -6.32
N ILE A 215 -1.85 -22.96 -6.01
CA ILE A 215 -2.94 -23.23 -6.95
C ILE A 215 -3.90 -22.06 -6.84
N VAL A 216 -4.25 -21.44 -7.96
CA VAL A 216 -5.23 -20.35 -8.07
C VAL A 216 -6.17 -20.64 -9.25
N ASN A 217 -7.29 -21.28 -8.95
CA ASN A 217 -8.34 -21.58 -9.91
C ASN A 217 -9.26 -20.37 -10.03
N ALA A 218 -9.09 -19.57 -11.09
CA ALA A 218 -9.93 -18.41 -11.37
C ALA A 218 -9.78 -18.09 -12.86
N GLU A 219 -10.86 -18.01 -13.65
CA GLU A 219 -10.81 -17.87 -15.11
C GLU A 219 -10.54 -16.42 -15.58
N ILE A 220 -9.53 -15.79 -15.00
CA ILE A 220 -9.20 -14.37 -15.20
C ILE A 220 -7.70 -14.17 -15.13
N ALA A 221 -7.22 -13.13 -15.83
CA ALA A 221 -5.83 -12.71 -15.75
C ALA A 221 -5.47 -12.34 -14.31
N LYS A 222 -4.42 -12.98 -13.79
CA LYS A 222 -3.97 -12.78 -12.41
C LYS A 222 -2.46 -12.71 -12.32
N THR A 223 -2.03 -12.18 -11.18
CA THR A 223 -0.64 -12.20 -10.74
C THR A 223 -0.55 -13.04 -9.48
N VAL A 224 0.26 -14.09 -9.53
CA VAL A 224 0.51 -14.99 -8.42
C VAL A 224 1.78 -14.57 -7.69
N ILE A 225 1.74 -14.58 -6.36
CA ILE A 225 2.89 -14.31 -5.49
C ILE A 225 3.28 -15.64 -4.84
N LEU A 226 4.45 -16.16 -5.20
CA LEU A 226 4.94 -17.47 -4.73
C LEU A 226 6.17 -17.26 -3.85
N SER A 227 6.11 -17.67 -2.59
CA SER A 227 7.29 -17.69 -1.72
C SER A 227 8.40 -18.56 -2.31
N LYS A 228 9.63 -18.12 -2.21
CA LYS A 228 10.80 -18.81 -2.78
C LYS A 228 11.48 -19.67 -1.72
N SER A 229 11.81 -20.90 -2.08
CA SER A 229 12.79 -21.73 -1.37
C SER A 229 14.15 -21.56 -2.04
N ALA A 230 15.21 -21.51 -1.24
CA ALA A 230 16.50 -20.96 -1.63
C ALA A 230 17.05 -21.50 -2.96
N ASN A 231 17.72 -20.61 -3.71
CA ASN A 231 18.52 -20.86 -4.93
C ASN A 231 17.81 -21.33 -6.20
N ARG A 232 16.48 -21.34 -6.24
CA ARG A 232 15.74 -21.57 -7.49
C ARG A 232 15.52 -20.25 -8.24
N THR A 233 15.50 -20.34 -9.56
CA THR A 233 15.24 -19.19 -10.46
C THR A 233 14.18 -19.52 -11.50
N GLN A 234 13.55 -20.69 -11.39
CA GLN A 234 12.58 -21.18 -12.33
C GLN A 234 11.32 -21.65 -11.61
N VAL A 235 10.20 -21.51 -12.30
CA VAL A 235 8.92 -22.04 -11.87
C VAL A 235 8.34 -22.89 -13.00
N CYS A 236 7.58 -23.90 -12.63
CA CYS A 236 6.71 -24.63 -13.53
C CYS A 236 5.30 -24.09 -13.36
N THR A 237 4.73 -23.55 -14.43
CA THR A 237 3.34 -23.12 -14.46
C THR A 237 2.51 -24.16 -15.19
N LYS A 238 1.28 -24.39 -14.74
CA LYS A 238 0.27 -25.14 -15.49
C LYS A 238 -0.91 -24.23 -15.72
N ASP A 239 -1.10 -23.79 -16.96
CA ASP A 239 -2.16 -22.83 -17.32
C ASP A 239 -3.50 -23.54 -17.61
N GLN A 240 -3.94 -24.38 -16.67
CA GLN A 240 -5.20 -25.13 -16.72
C GLN A 240 -5.78 -25.25 -15.31
N SER A 241 -7.11 -25.31 -15.20
CA SER A 241 -7.79 -25.59 -13.92
C SER A 241 -7.37 -26.97 -13.41
N ILE A 242 -6.86 -27.04 -12.18
CA ILE A 242 -6.45 -28.29 -11.53
C ILE A 242 -6.97 -28.35 -10.10
N ASN A 243 -7.23 -29.55 -9.59
CA ASN A 243 -7.68 -29.75 -8.22
C ASN A 243 -6.52 -30.10 -7.29
N ASN A 244 -5.40 -30.60 -7.82
CA ASN A 244 -4.26 -31.03 -7.03
C ASN A 244 -2.92 -30.69 -7.70
N ILE A 245 -1.93 -30.27 -6.92
CA ILE A 245 -0.57 -29.99 -7.40
C ILE A 245 0.14 -31.23 -7.97
N THR A 246 -0.33 -32.44 -7.66
CA THR A 246 0.16 -33.68 -8.28
C THR A 246 -0.10 -33.76 -9.78
N GLU A 247 -1.04 -32.97 -10.30
CA GLU A 247 -1.33 -32.86 -11.72
C GLU A 247 -0.24 -32.12 -12.51
N ILE A 248 0.64 -31.34 -11.85
CA ILE A 248 1.86 -30.82 -12.47
C ILE A 248 2.89 -31.95 -12.53
N SER A 249 3.34 -32.27 -13.74
CA SER A 249 4.37 -33.29 -13.95
C SER A 249 5.68 -32.91 -13.26
N SER A 250 6.42 -33.92 -12.77
CA SER A 250 7.70 -33.68 -12.10
C SER A 250 8.77 -33.06 -13.00
N ALA A 251 8.64 -33.22 -14.32
CA ALA A 251 9.56 -32.69 -15.32
C ALA A 251 9.04 -31.39 -15.99
N CYS A 252 7.86 -30.90 -15.59
CA CYS A 252 7.21 -29.74 -16.20
C CYS A 252 7.04 -29.86 -17.74
N ASN A 253 6.69 -31.06 -18.20
CA ASN A 253 6.54 -31.38 -19.62
C ASN A 253 5.16 -31.94 -19.96
N GLY A 254 4.20 -31.84 -19.04
CA GLY A 254 2.81 -32.21 -19.26
C GLY A 254 2.07 -31.23 -20.17
N ALA A 255 0.83 -31.58 -20.52
CA ALA A 255 -0.04 -30.67 -21.26
C ALA A 255 -0.30 -29.39 -20.45
N ASN A 256 -0.22 -28.24 -21.14
CA ASN A 256 -0.35 -26.90 -20.57
C ASN A 256 0.69 -26.53 -19.49
N GLU A 257 1.77 -27.30 -19.36
CA GLU A 257 2.87 -27.00 -18.46
C GLU A 257 3.98 -26.23 -19.18
N ARG A 258 4.57 -25.26 -18.49
CA ARG A 258 5.64 -24.42 -19.02
C ARG A 258 6.68 -24.13 -17.95
N ILE A 259 7.95 -24.32 -18.30
CA ILE A 259 9.08 -23.87 -17.46
C ILE A 259 9.33 -22.40 -17.76
N ILE A 260 9.22 -21.56 -16.74
CA ILE A 260 9.44 -20.12 -16.82
C ILE A 260 10.64 -19.76 -15.94
N THR A 261 11.65 -19.12 -16.52
CA THR A 261 12.75 -18.52 -15.78
C THR A 261 12.32 -17.15 -15.25
N CYS A 262 12.50 -16.91 -13.95
CA CYS A 262 12.07 -15.70 -13.27
C CYS A 262 13.14 -14.61 -13.31
N ASN A 263 13.43 -14.13 -14.52
CA ASN A 263 14.43 -13.10 -14.80
C ASN A 263 13.80 -11.73 -15.14
N GLY A 264 12.50 -11.57 -14.95
CA GLY A 264 11.74 -10.37 -15.30
C GLY A 264 11.42 -10.24 -16.79
N ASN A 265 11.76 -11.23 -17.61
CA ASN A 265 11.42 -11.25 -19.02
C ASN A 265 10.09 -11.99 -19.26
N MET A 266 9.35 -11.54 -20.26
CA MET A 266 8.13 -12.19 -20.69
C MET A 266 8.47 -13.44 -21.52
N ASN A 267 7.99 -14.61 -21.08
CA ASN A 267 8.12 -15.87 -21.79
C ASN A 267 6.72 -16.42 -22.11
N ALA A 268 6.39 -16.46 -23.41
CA ALA A 268 5.11 -16.97 -23.92
C ALA A 268 3.86 -16.32 -23.27
N GLY A 269 3.92 -15.00 -23.05
CA GLY A 269 2.83 -14.21 -22.45
C GLY A 269 2.81 -14.21 -20.92
N ILE A 270 3.66 -15.01 -20.27
CA ILE A 270 3.81 -15.04 -18.81
C ILE A 270 5.06 -14.25 -18.43
N ASN A 271 4.94 -13.33 -17.48
CA ASN A 271 6.08 -12.60 -16.94
C ASN A 271 6.36 -13.06 -15.51
N CYS A 272 7.58 -13.56 -15.25
CA CYS A 272 8.02 -13.94 -13.92
C CYS A 272 9.21 -13.09 -13.46
N THR A 273 9.09 -12.46 -12.29
CA THR A 273 10.17 -11.67 -11.67
C THR A 273 10.53 -12.26 -10.31
N ASP A 274 11.82 -12.46 -10.06
CA ASP A 274 12.39 -12.90 -8.79
C ASP A 274 12.78 -11.69 -7.93
N PHE A 275 12.25 -11.63 -6.71
CA PHE A 275 12.51 -10.57 -5.73
C PHE A 275 13.37 -11.06 -4.55
N GLY A 276 14.07 -12.18 -4.69
CA GLY A 276 14.90 -12.78 -3.65
C GLY A 276 14.12 -13.74 -2.76
N ASP A 277 13.09 -13.26 -2.06
CA ASP A 277 12.30 -14.06 -1.12
C ASP A 277 11.00 -14.62 -1.73
N PHE A 278 10.58 -14.09 -2.87
CA PHE A 278 9.37 -14.52 -3.58
C PHE A 278 9.48 -14.24 -5.08
N TYR A 279 8.63 -14.93 -5.84
CA TYR A 279 8.38 -14.67 -7.25
C TYR A 279 7.07 -13.94 -7.44
N THR A 280 7.02 -13.05 -8.42
CA THR A 280 5.77 -12.50 -8.95
C THR A 280 5.56 -13.04 -10.36
N ILE A 281 4.48 -13.78 -10.57
CA ILE A 281 4.15 -14.42 -11.86
C ILE A 281 2.84 -13.84 -12.40
N SER A 282 2.89 -13.13 -13.52
CA SER A 282 1.74 -12.45 -14.13
C SER A 282 1.45 -12.97 -15.54
N GLY A 283 0.24 -12.73 -16.04
CA GLY A 283 -0.21 -13.23 -17.36
C GLY A 283 -0.79 -14.64 -17.32
N LEU A 284 -1.22 -15.07 -16.14
CA LEU A 284 -1.76 -16.40 -15.84
C LEU A 284 -3.29 -16.40 -15.97
N ALA A 285 -3.88 -17.37 -16.68
CA ALA A 285 -5.33 -17.49 -16.89
C ALA A 285 -5.97 -18.51 -15.94
N HIS A 286 -5.45 -19.72 -15.82
CA HIS A 286 -5.94 -20.78 -14.92
C HIS A 286 -4.71 -21.43 -14.31
N SER A 287 -4.35 -21.24 -13.04
CA SER A 287 -2.92 -21.46 -12.75
C SER A 287 -2.61 -22.09 -11.43
N ALA A 288 -1.86 -23.18 -11.53
CA ALA A 288 -0.97 -23.62 -10.49
C ALA A 288 0.47 -23.32 -10.87
N VAL A 289 1.26 -22.93 -9.88
CA VAL A 289 2.67 -22.62 -10.00
C VAL A 289 3.41 -23.40 -8.92
N ILE A 290 4.47 -24.11 -9.31
CA ILE A 290 5.39 -24.77 -8.37
C ILE A 290 6.81 -24.35 -8.70
N GLU A 291 7.64 -24.21 -7.68
CA GLU A 291 9.06 -23.98 -7.91
C GLU A 291 9.67 -25.12 -8.72
N PHE A 292 10.55 -24.76 -9.65
CA PHE A 292 11.20 -25.72 -10.51
C PHE A 292 12.71 -25.57 -10.43
N GLU A 293 13.38 -26.70 -10.60
CA GLU A 293 14.82 -26.78 -10.64
C GLU A 293 15.11 -27.65 -11.84
N THR A 294 15.70 -27.06 -12.88
CA THR A 294 16.21 -27.85 -13.99
C THR A 294 17.17 -28.84 -13.38
N THR A 295 16.81 -30.12 -13.42
CA THR A 295 17.75 -31.19 -13.13
C THR A 295 18.84 -31.00 -14.17
N GLN A 296 19.96 -30.39 -13.79
CA GLN A 296 21.11 -30.30 -14.68
C GLN A 296 21.35 -31.73 -15.13
N ALA A 297 21.17 -31.99 -16.42
CA ALA A 297 21.48 -33.29 -16.97
C ALA A 297 22.87 -33.63 -16.42
N PRO A 298 23.02 -34.77 -15.71
CA PRO A 298 24.28 -35.08 -15.03
C PRO A 298 25.35 -34.84 -16.08
N VAL A 299 26.21 -33.85 -15.83
CA VAL A 299 27.21 -33.42 -16.80
C VAL A 299 27.94 -34.69 -17.14
N SER A 300 27.61 -35.24 -18.30
CA SER A 300 28.06 -36.56 -18.70
C SER A 300 29.54 -36.33 -18.94
N GLU A 301 30.36 -36.61 -17.93
CA GLU A 301 31.80 -36.57 -17.93
C GLU A 301 32.31 -37.68 -18.86
N LYS A 302 31.89 -37.59 -20.12
CA LYS A 302 32.32 -38.44 -21.21
C LYS A 302 33.71 -37.95 -21.58
N GLY A 303 34.70 -38.70 -21.10
CA GLY A 303 35.89 -38.95 -21.90
C GLY A 303 37.11 -38.10 -21.58
N ARG A 304 37.60 -38.16 -20.35
CA ARG A 304 39.06 -38.24 -20.15
C ARG A 304 39.48 -39.70 -20.06
N ARG A 305 39.34 -40.43 -21.18
CA ARG A 305 40.08 -41.67 -21.39
C ARG A 305 41.50 -41.31 -21.83
N GLY A 306 42.46 -41.72 -21.01
CA GLY A 306 43.76 -42.16 -21.51
C GLY A 306 44.92 -41.19 -21.38
N ARG A 307 45.51 -41.10 -20.18
CA ARG A 307 46.98 -41.14 -20.12
C ARG A 307 47.43 -42.19 -19.12
N ARG A 308 48.18 -43.12 -19.67
CA ARG A 308 48.63 -44.41 -19.15
C ARG A 308 50.04 -44.24 -18.59
N ARG A 309 50.32 -44.91 -17.46
CA ARG A 309 51.64 -45.20 -16.83
C ARG A 309 52.33 -43.97 -16.21
N THR A 310 52.99 -44.08 -15.06
CA THR A 310 53.85 -45.17 -14.55
C THR A 310 53.74 -45.34 -13.03
N ASN A 311 53.89 -46.59 -12.59
CA ASN A 311 54.29 -46.96 -11.23
C ASN A 311 55.67 -46.36 -10.94
N VAL A 312 55.77 -45.56 -9.88
CA VAL A 312 57.01 -45.34 -9.14
C VAL A 312 56.63 -45.53 -7.68
N SER A 313 56.99 -46.71 -7.18
CA SER A 313 57.26 -46.95 -5.78
C SER A 313 58.50 -46.14 -5.42
N ASP A 314 58.36 -45.13 -4.57
CA ASP A 314 59.43 -44.75 -3.65
C ASP A 314 58.80 -44.20 -2.38
N GLU A 315 59.12 -44.93 -1.33
CA GLU A 315 58.92 -44.70 0.08
C GLU A 315 60.08 -43.80 0.52
N GLU A 316 59.81 -42.61 1.05
CA GLU A 316 60.63 -41.99 2.10
C GLU A 316 59.98 -40.70 2.64
N ASP A 317 59.60 -40.79 3.90
CA ASP A 317 60.02 -39.90 4.98
C ASP A 317 60.15 -38.38 4.68
N PHE A 318 59.22 -37.59 5.19
CA PHE A 318 59.58 -36.28 5.74
C PHE A 318 58.57 -35.81 6.79
N GLN A 319 59.02 -35.81 8.04
CA GLN A 319 58.34 -35.21 9.17
C GLN A 319 58.14 -33.69 8.99
N GLY A 320 56.95 -33.23 9.39
CA GLY A 320 56.74 -31.92 10.01
C GLY A 320 56.85 -30.70 9.10
N ARG A 321 55.69 -30.16 8.69
CA ARG A 321 55.52 -28.70 8.51
C ARG A 321 54.05 -28.28 8.44
N ALA A 322 53.70 -27.44 9.41
CA ALA A 322 52.76 -26.32 9.39
C ALA A 322 51.44 -26.48 8.60
N LEU A 323 50.36 -26.57 9.37
CA LEU A 323 48.99 -26.26 8.97
C LEU A 323 48.89 -24.80 8.50
N PHE A 324 49.20 -24.53 7.22
CA PHE A 324 48.81 -23.30 6.56
C PHE A 324 47.59 -23.54 5.67
N ARG A 325 46.58 -22.71 5.92
CA ARG A 325 45.30 -22.60 5.22
C ARG A 325 45.46 -22.78 3.71
N ARG A 326 44.84 -23.82 3.15
CA ARG A 326 44.62 -23.92 1.71
C ARG A 326 43.54 -22.91 1.31
N PRO A 327 43.84 -21.91 0.45
CA PRO A 327 42.81 -21.06 -0.11
C PRO A 327 41.92 -21.89 -1.03
N LEU A 328 40.61 -21.74 -0.87
CA LEU A 328 39.61 -22.31 -1.78
C LEU A 328 39.85 -21.69 -3.17
N ASN A 329 40.28 -22.55 -4.10
CA ASN A 329 40.54 -22.20 -5.48
C ASN A 329 39.20 -22.07 -6.24
N ILE A 330 38.53 -20.92 -6.11
CA ILE A 330 37.39 -20.52 -6.93
C ILE A 330 37.94 -19.90 -8.23
N SER A 331 38.52 -20.73 -9.09
CA SER A 331 38.96 -20.32 -10.44
C SER A 331 37.92 -20.61 -11.53
N GLY A 332 36.68 -20.93 -11.16
CA GLY A 332 35.61 -21.34 -12.09
C GLY A 332 34.55 -20.27 -12.42
N LEU A 333 34.60 -19.08 -11.79
CA LEU A 333 33.64 -17.98 -11.99
C LEU A 333 34.27 -16.74 -12.64
N ALA A 334 35.41 -16.91 -13.32
CA ALA A 334 36.03 -15.89 -14.15
C ALA A 334 35.29 -15.77 -15.49
N GLY A 335 34.10 -15.15 -15.46
CA GLY A 335 33.32 -14.90 -16.67
C GLY A 335 32.29 -13.77 -16.55
N PHE A 336 31.93 -13.34 -15.33
CA PHE A 336 31.06 -12.20 -15.15
C PHE A 336 31.89 -10.93 -14.97
N LYS A 337 32.41 -10.38 -16.08
CA LYS A 337 32.88 -9.00 -16.08
C LYS A 337 31.66 -8.12 -15.87
N VAL A 338 31.51 -7.56 -14.67
CA VAL A 338 30.67 -6.38 -14.46
C VAL A 338 31.26 -5.29 -15.35
N GLN A 339 30.58 -5.01 -16.46
CA GLN A 339 31.04 -4.07 -17.46
C GLN A 339 30.78 -2.66 -16.91
N GLU A 340 31.74 -2.13 -16.14
CA GLU A 340 31.77 -0.73 -15.73
C GLU A 340 31.62 0.15 -16.98
N GLY A 341 30.51 0.88 -17.08
CA GLY A 341 30.19 1.74 -18.21
C GLY A 341 29.10 1.24 -19.17
N CYS A 342 28.32 0.21 -18.81
CA CYS A 342 27.14 -0.15 -19.61
C CYS A 342 26.12 1.01 -19.60
N THR A 343 26.07 1.76 -20.71
CA THR A 343 25.08 2.82 -20.91
C THR A 343 23.80 2.18 -21.44
N SER A 344 22.71 2.29 -20.69
CA SER A 344 21.41 1.72 -21.07
C SER A 344 20.92 2.36 -22.38
N SER A 345 20.44 1.53 -23.30
CA SER A 345 19.84 1.98 -24.57
C SER A 345 18.45 1.38 -24.67
N TRP A 346 17.43 2.20 -24.43
CA TRP A 346 16.06 1.73 -24.36
C TRP A 346 15.34 1.84 -25.71
N SER A 347 14.75 0.74 -26.17
CA SER A 347 13.77 0.73 -27.25
C SER A 347 12.39 0.41 -26.67
N CYS A 348 11.40 1.27 -26.92
CA CYS A 348 10.05 1.06 -26.42
C CYS A 348 9.04 0.90 -27.56
N THR A 349 8.04 0.03 -27.36
CA THR A 349 6.90 -0.09 -28.27
C THR A 349 6.06 1.20 -28.27
N THR A 350 5.15 1.31 -29.24
CA THR A 350 4.11 2.33 -29.19
C THR A 350 3.18 2.08 -28.01
N PHE A 351 2.57 3.15 -27.49
CA PHE A 351 1.57 3.08 -26.44
C PHE A 351 0.30 2.38 -26.94
N ALA A 352 -0.07 1.27 -26.30
CA ALA A 352 -1.24 0.45 -26.58
C ALA A 352 -2.24 0.49 -25.40
N PRO A 353 -3.55 0.34 -25.68
CA PRO A 353 -4.16 0.27 -27.01
C PRO A 353 -4.25 1.66 -27.66
N SER A 354 -4.19 1.73 -28.98
CA SER A 354 -4.49 2.95 -29.77
C SER A 354 -5.72 2.67 -30.63
N PRO A 355 -6.80 3.46 -30.55
CA PRO A 355 -6.94 4.74 -29.82
C PRO A 355 -6.98 4.57 -28.29
N CYS A 356 -6.82 5.69 -27.56
CA CYS A 356 -6.85 5.70 -26.09
C CYS A 356 -8.16 5.07 -25.56
N PRO A 357 -8.08 4.06 -24.68
CA PRO A 357 -9.26 3.35 -24.20
C PRO A 357 -10.07 4.21 -23.23
N ALA A 358 -11.32 3.81 -22.97
CA ALA A 358 -12.22 4.47 -22.01
C ALA A 358 -11.63 4.54 -20.58
N SER A 359 -10.70 3.63 -20.24
CA SER A 359 -9.99 3.63 -18.96
C SER A 359 -9.04 4.84 -18.79
N GLY A 360 -8.71 5.57 -19.87
CA GLY A 360 -7.89 6.78 -19.80
C GLY A 360 -6.38 6.54 -19.67
N PHE A 361 -5.91 5.31 -19.90
CA PHE A 361 -4.48 4.97 -19.81
C PHE A 361 -4.03 4.12 -20.99
N GLN A 362 -2.78 4.34 -21.41
CA GLN A 362 -2.06 3.46 -22.33
C GLN A 362 -0.76 2.96 -21.68
N THR A 363 -0.33 1.78 -22.09
CA THR A 363 0.94 1.17 -21.67
C THR A 363 1.84 0.89 -22.87
N ARG A 364 3.15 0.85 -22.64
CA ARG A 364 4.14 0.38 -23.62
C ARG A 364 5.17 -0.48 -22.92
N ILE A 365 5.90 -1.28 -23.69
CA ILE A 365 6.97 -2.14 -23.20
C ILE A 365 8.29 -1.51 -23.61
N CYS A 366 9.23 -1.33 -22.67
CA CYS A 366 10.57 -0.86 -22.95
C CYS A 366 11.59 -1.98 -22.70
N THR A 367 12.42 -2.24 -23.71
CA THR A 367 13.50 -3.23 -23.68
C THR A 367 14.85 -2.52 -23.65
N ASP A 368 15.75 -2.94 -22.76
CA ASP A 368 17.13 -2.46 -22.72
C ASP A 368 17.94 -3.23 -23.77
N ASN A 369 18.26 -2.58 -24.89
CA ASN A 369 18.98 -3.18 -26.01
C ASN A 369 20.39 -3.63 -25.62
N ASN A 370 20.98 -3.02 -24.58
CA ASN A 370 22.33 -3.32 -24.13
C ASN A 370 22.36 -4.30 -22.95
N ASN A 371 21.19 -4.76 -22.46
CA ASN A 371 21.06 -5.64 -21.29
C ASN A 371 21.92 -5.18 -20.09
N CYS A 372 22.01 -3.86 -19.87
CA CYS A 372 22.77 -3.28 -18.78
C CYS A 372 22.14 -3.54 -17.42
N GLY A 373 20.84 -3.86 -17.37
CA GLY A 373 20.12 -4.16 -16.13
C GLY A 373 19.91 -2.95 -15.22
N THR A 374 20.23 -1.75 -15.69
CA THR A 374 19.97 -0.50 -14.96
C THR A 374 18.59 0.03 -15.34
N ILE A 375 17.87 0.68 -14.43
CA ILE A 375 16.60 1.40 -14.74
C ILE A 375 16.84 2.87 -15.11
N SER A 376 18.09 3.34 -15.01
CA SER A 376 18.44 4.71 -15.35
C SER A 376 18.19 4.96 -16.84
N GLY A 377 17.55 6.08 -17.16
CA GLY A 377 17.17 6.43 -18.53
C GLY A 377 15.99 5.64 -19.11
N LYS A 378 15.34 4.73 -18.36
CA LYS A 378 14.17 3.98 -18.84
C LYS A 378 12.98 4.94 -19.09
N PRO A 379 12.42 5.02 -20.30
CA PRO A 379 11.23 5.84 -20.55
C PRO A 379 10.00 5.31 -19.80
N SER A 380 9.04 6.17 -19.47
CA SER A 380 7.82 5.75 -18.77
C SER A 380 7.02 4.74 -19.57
N GLU A 381 6.61 3.64 -18.95
CA GLU A 381 5.83 2.57 -19.59
C GLU A 381 4.31 2.78 -19.48
N ARG A 382 3.87 3.82 -18.78
CA ARG A 382 2.46 4.17 -18.60
C ARG A 382 2.26 5.67 -18.81
N ARG A 383 1.17 6.04 -19.51
CA ARG A 383 0.73 7.43 -19.62
C ARG A 383 -0.79 7.53 -19.52
N ALA A 384 -1.26 8.65 -18.94
CA ALA A 384 -2.66 9.04 -19.05
C ALA A 384 -2.94 9.54 -20.48
N CYS A 385 -4.13 9.27 -20.98
CA CYS A 385 -4.60 9.74 -22.28
C CYS A 385 -6.10 10.06 -22.21
N LYS A 386 -6.58 10.89 -23.14
CA LYS A 386 -7.99 11.21 -23.24
C LYS A 386 -8.69 10.14 -24.10
N PRO A 387 -9.72 9.44 -23.60
CA PRO A 387 -10.47 8.49 -24.40
C PRO A 387 -10.92 9.16 -25.70
N SER A 388 -10.64 8.53 -26.85
CA SER A 388 -11.20 9.04 -28.09
C SER A 388 -12.70 8.86 -28.01
N ARG A 389 -13.43 9.98 -27.95
CA ARG A 389 -14.88 9.98 -28.09
C ARG A 389 -15.13 9.43 -29.48
N ILE A 390 -15.64 8.21 -29.58
CA ILE A 390 -16.11 7.67 -30.85
C ILE A 390 -17.25 8.61 -31.23
N GLU A 391 -17.00 9.52 -32.16
CA GLU A 391 -18.08 10.19 -32.87
C GLU A 391 -18.91 9.05 -33.47
N PRO A 392 -20.21 8.95 -33.17
CA PRO A 392 -21.03 7.87 -33.70
C PRO A 392 -20.92 7.93 -35.22
N THR A 393 -20.16 6.97 -35.78
CA THR A 393 -20.07 6.75 -37.21
C THR A 393 -21.50 6.56 -37.67
N ALA A 394 -21.99 7.51 -38.48
CA ALA A 394 -23.34 7.49 -39.01
C ALA A 394 -23.64 6.09 -39.55
N GLU A 395 -24.52 5.39 -38.86
CA GLU A 395 -24.92 4.03 -39.19
C GLU A 395 -25.56 4.06 -40.58
N PRO A 396 -25.12 3.20 -41.53
CA PRO A 396 -25.79 3.09 -42.81
C PRO A 396 -27.24 2.69 -42.59
N PRO A 397 -28.20 3.23 -43.36
CA PRO A 397 -29.63 3.07 -43.11
C PRO A 397 -30.01 1.59 -43.06
N ILE A 398 -30.38 1.12 -41.87
CA ILE A 398 -30.94 -0.21 -41.66
C ILE A 398 -32.30 -0.28 -42.37
N PRO A 399 -32.57 -1.30 -43.21
CA PRO A 399 -33.87 -1.50 -43.83
C PRO A 399 -34.96 -1.68 -42.75
N ALA A 400 -36.07 -0.96 -42.91
CA ALA A 400 -37.19 -0.94 -42.00
C ALA A 400 -37.65 -2.35 -41.59
N GLN A 401 -37.49 -2.67 -40.30
CA GLN A 401 -37.99 -3.91 -39.72
C GLN A 401 -39.41 -3.68 -39.18
N PRO A 402 -40.35 -4.63 -39.40
CA PRO A 402 -41.77 -4.45 -39.07
C PRO A 402 -42.04 -4.37 -37.57
N THR A 403 -43.01 -3.51 -37.24
CA THR A 403 -43.51 -3.17 -35.92
C THR A 403 -43.91 -4.41 -35.10
N PRO A 404 -43.47 -4.53 -33.83
CA PRO A 404 -43.93 -5.60 -32.95
C PRO A 404 -45.36 -5.31 -32.46
N VAL A 405 -46.20 -6.34 -32.57
CA VAL A 405 -47.58 -6.39 -32.10
C VAL A 405 -47.62 -6.31 -30.57
N SER A 406 -48.45 -5.42 -30.05
CA SER A 406 -48.71 -5.19 -28.62
C SER A 406 -49.28 -6.44 -27.93
N GLN A 407 -48.64 -6.86 -26.84
CA GLN A 407 -49.13 -7.91 -25.95
C GLN A 407 -49.79 -7.28 -24.69
N PRO A 408 -50.88 -7.84 -24.13
CA PRO A 408 -51.63 -7.22 -23.05
C PRO A 408 -50.97 -7.40 -21.68
N GLU A 409 -50.98 -6.33 -20.90
CA GLU A 409 -50.43 -6.21 -19.55
C GLU A 409 -51.32 -6.93 -18.52
N ALA A 410 -50.71 -7.75 -17.66
CA ALA A 410 -51.40 -8.52 -16.62
C ALA A 410 -51.61 -7.68 -15.33
N PRO A 411 -52.69 -7.90 -14.57
CA PRO A 411 -53.04 -7.08 -13.41
C PRO A 411 -52.16 -7.37 -12.18
N ILE A 412 -51.71 -6.28 -11.54
CA ILE A 412 -50.90 -6.26 -10.32
C ILE A 412 -51.82 -6.50 -9.09
N PRO A 413 -51.46 -7.39 -8.14
CA PRO A 413 -52.22 -7.61 -6.91
C PRO A 413 -51.98 -6.51 -5.84
N PRO A 414 -52.95 -6.24 -4.94
CA PRO A 414 -52.87 -5.16 -3.97
C PRO A 414 -51.95 -5.47 -2.78
N LEU A 415 -51.22 -4.44 -2.36
CA LEU A 415 -50.28 -4.40 -1.25
C LEU A 415 -51.03 -4.37 0.10
N ILE A 416 -50.73 -5.32 1.01
CA ILE A 416 -51.27 -5.36 2.38
C ILE A 416 -50.27 -4.71 3.33
N GLU A 417 -50.74 -3.74 4.11
CA GLU A 417 -50.00 -2.96 5.10
C GLU A 417 -50.12 -3.62 6.49
N PRO A 418 -49.01 -3.94 7.19
CA PRO A 418 -49.09 -4.54 8.52
C PRO A 418 -49.23 -3.48 9.62
N THR A 419 -50.30 -3.60 10.40
CA THR A 419 -50.57 -2.84 11.62
C THR A 419 -49.78 -3.44 12.79
N ILE A 420 -48.94 -2.64 13.46
CA ILE A 420 -48.18 -3.03 14.66
C ILE A 420 -48.96 -2.56 15.91
N PRO A 421 -49.15 -3.39 16.95
CA PRO A 421 -49.82 -2.99 18.18
C PRO A 421 -48.87 -2.22 19.11
N VAL A 422 -49.39 -1.14 19.70
CA VAL A 422 -48.74 -0.33 20.73
C VAL A 422 -48.91 -1.02 22.08
N GLU A 423 -47.79 -1.31 22.75
CA GLU A 423 -47.75 -1.90 24.10
C GLU A 423 -47.50 -0.81 25.15
N GLU A 424 -48.36 -0.78 26.17
CA GLU A 424 -48.36 0.17 27.28
C GLU A 424 -47.23 -0.09 28.29
N ILE A 425 -46.54 0.98 28.70
CA ILE A 425 -45.51 0.97 29.74
C ILE A 425 -46.18 1.25 31.11
N PRO A 426 -46.01 0.41 32.14
CA PRO A 426 -46.56 0.66 33.47
C PRO A 426 -45.72 1.68 34.29
N PRO A 427 -46.34 2.36 35.27
CA PRO A 427 -45.71 3.44 36.02
C PRO A 427 -44.75 2.93 37.11
N MET A 428 -43.59 3.58 37.21
CA MET A 428 -42.59 3.33 38.25
C MET A 428 -43.05 3.82 39.64
N PHE A 429 -42.86 2.94 40.61
CA PHE A 429 -43.04 3.14 42.05
C PHE A 429 -41.94 4.08 42.59
N GLN A 430 -42.32 5.08 43.41
CA GLN A 430 -41.39 5.92 44.18
C GLN A 430 -41.11 5.28 45.54
N GLU A 431 -39.83 5.10 45.87
CA GLU A 431 -39.37 4.62 47.16
C GLU A 431 -39.01 5.82 48.07
N PRO A 432 -39.36 5.80 49.37
CA PRO A 432 -39.19 6.94 50.26
C PRO A 432 -37.73 7.09 50.75
N THR A 433 -37.26 8.33 50.68
CA THR A 433 -35.94 8.80 51.13
C THR A 433 -35.77 8.65 52.65
N PRO A 434 -34.71 7.99 53.15
CA PRO A 434 -34.37 8.00 54.57
C PRO A 434 -33.68 9.31 54.99
N PRO A 435 -33.74 9.68 56.29
CA PRO A 435 -33.31 10.98 56.79
C PRO A 435 -31.79 11.10 56.92
N LEU A 436 -31.27 12.28 56.59
CA LEU A 436 -29.85 12.67 56.73
C LEU A 436 -29.39 12.54 58.19
N GLU A 437 -28.40 11.67 58.42
CA GLU A 437 -27.60 11.61 59.64
C GLU A 437 -26.32 12.45 59.49
N GLN A 438 -25.96 13.14 60.58
CA GLN A 438 -24.91 14.15 60.65
C GLN A 438 -23.50 13.55 60.51
N PRO A 439 -22.53 14.26 59.88
CA PRO A 439 -21.19 13.74 59.70
C PRO A 439 -20.39 13.78 61.02
N ALA A 440 -20.04 12.59 61.50
CA ALA A 440 -19.02 12.41 62.54
C ALA A 440 -17.65 12.83 62.01
N ALA A 441 -17.05 13.84 62.63
CA ALA A 441 -15.72 14.33 62.34
C ALA A 441 -14.64 13.37 62.88
N LEU A 442 -14.43 12.21 62.23
CA LEU A 442 -13.28 11.34 62.54
C LEU A 442 -12.88 10.35 61.42
N GLU A 443 -12.93 10.74 60.13
CA GLU A 443 -12.44 9.90 59.01
C GLU A 443 -11.52 10.62 58.02
N THR A 444 -10.87 11.72 58.41
CA THR A 444 -10.02 12.51 57.49
C THR A 444 -8.63 11.89 57.24
N THR A 445 -8.15 10.99 58.10
CA THR A 445 -6.81 10.38 57.94
C THR A 445 -6.76 9.23 56.95
N GLN A 446 -7.83 8.43 56.83
CA GLN A 446 -7.85 7.25 55.96
C GLN A 446 -7.94 7.65 54.48
N ASN A 447 -8.70 8.70 54.15
CA ASN A 447 -8.81 9.23 52.79
C ASN A 447 -7.48 9.84 52.29
N LEU A 448 -6.66 10.41 53.19
CA LEU A 448 -5.35 10.96 52.82
C LEU A 448 -4.36 9.86 52.40
N ILE A 449 -4.36 8.72 53.10
CA ILE A 449 -3.49 7.58 52.77
C ILE A 449 -3.87 6.98 51.41
N VAL A 450 -5.18 6.87 51.12
CA VAL A 450 -5.68 6.39 49.82
C VAL A 450 -5.33 7.37 48.69
N LEU A 451 -5.43 8.68 48.93
CA LEU A 451 -5.06 9.68 47.92
C LEU A 451 -3.56 9.64 47.59
N LEU A 452 -2.71 9.48 48.60
CA LEU A 452 -1.26 9.41 48.42
C LEU A 452 -0.82 8.13 47.71
N SER A 453 -1.46 6.99 47.98
CA SER A 453 -1.14 5.72 47.31
C SER A 453 -1.56 5.72 45.85
N LEU A 454 -2.74 6.25 45.52
CA LEU A 454 -3.20 6.43 44.14
C LEU A 454 -2.30 7.43 43.38
N GLY A 455 -1.88 8.51 44.03
CA GLY A 455 -0.95 9.49 43.45
C GLY A 455 0.42 8.88 43.12
N ALA A 456 0.98 8.09 44.04
CA ALA A 456 2.25 7.40 43.82
C ALA A 456 2.16 6.36 42.68
N LEU A 457 1.06 5.60 42.61
CA LEU A 457 0.84 4.62 41.55
C LEU A 457 0.69 5.30 40.17
N GLY A 458 -0.03 6.43 40.11
CA GLY A 458 -0.18 7.24 38.90
C GLY A 458 1.17 7.77 38.40
N LEU A 459 2.01 8.31 39.32
CA LEU A 459 3.34 8.79 38.97
C LEU A 459 4.24 7.65 38.45
N LEU A 460 4.21 6.48 39.08
CA LEU A 460 4.96 5.30 38.65
C LEU A 460 4.55 4.88 37.22
N LEU A 461 3.25 4.87 36.93
CA LEU A 461 2.73 4.50 35.61
C LEU A 461 3.20 5.48 34.53
N VAL A 462 3.19 6.80 34.82
CA VAL A 462 3.72 7.82 33.91
C VAL A 462 5.21 7.61 33.65
N ILE A 463 6.00 7.27 34.67
CA ILE A 463 7.43 6.97 34.52
C ILE A 463 7.63 5.73 33.62
N VAL A 464 6.92 4.64 33.88
CA VAL A 464 7.03 3.40 33.09
C VAL A 464 6.64 3.63 31.63
N VAL A 465 5.53 4.33 31.37
CA VAL A 465 5.10 4.67 30.01
C VAL A 465 6.14 5.56 29.32
N SER A 466 6.71 6.54 30.02
CA SER A 466 7.76 7.42 29.49
C SER A 466 9.03 6.63 29.13
N LEU A 467 9.44 5.67 29.97
CA LEU A 467 10.56 4.78 29.69
C LEU A 467 10.28 3.86 28.50
N PHE A 468 9.05 3.35 28.35
CA PHE A 468 8.67 2.49 27.23
C PHE A 468 8.65 3.26 25.89
N ILE A 469 8.14 4.50 25.89
CA ILE A 469 8.18 5.39 24.71
C ILE A 469 9.64 5.69 24.33
N ARG A 470 10.50 6.02 25.29
CA ARG A 470 11.94 6.23 25.05
C ARG A 470 12.60 4.98 24.49
N SER A 471 12.29 3.80 25.02
CA SER A 471 12.82 2.51 24.56
C SER A 471 12.46 2.24 23.09
N LYS A 472 11.17 2.43 22.72
CA LYS A 472 10.73 2.26 21.34
C LYS A 472 11.41 3.24 20.38
N HIS A 473 11.58 4.50 20.79
CA HIS A 473 12.25 5.50 19.97
C HIS A 473 13.73 5.14 19.72
N VAL A 474 14.43 4.64 20.75
CA VAL A 474 15.83 4.19 20.61
C VAL A 474 15.94 2.98 19.69
N GLN A 475 15.03 2.00 19.78
CA GLN A 475 15.04 0.82 18.90
C GLN A 475 14.76 1.19 17.43
N ALA A 476 13.82 2.10 17.18
CA ALA A 476 13.55 2.58 15.84
C ALA A 476 14.74 3.34 15.24
N HIS A 477 15.43 4.16 16.05
CA HIS A 477 16.65 4.85 15.63
C HIS A 477 17.75 3.86 15.25
N GLN A 478 17.98 2.84 16.08
CA GLN A 478 19.04 1.86 15.83
C GLN A 478 18.81 1.06 14.54
N ARG A 479 17.59 0.58 14.29
CA ARG A 479 17.28 -0.15 13.05
C ARG A 479 17.57 0.68 11.81
N PHE A 480 17.20 1.96 11.82
CA PHE A 480 17.44 2.85 10.70
C PHE A 480 18.94 3.09 10.48
N VAL A 481 19.73 3.21 11.55
CA VAL A 481 21.20 3.31 11.44
C VAL A 481 21.81 2.01 10.91
N ASP A 482 21.34 0.85 11.34
CA ASP A 482 21.82 -0.47 10.87
C ASP A 482 21.55 -0.69 9.37
N ASP A 483 20.37 -0.28 8.90
CA ASP A 483 20.01 -0.31 7.47
C ASP A 483 20.89 0.65 6.65
N ALA A 484 21.13 1.87 7.16
CA ALA A 484 22.04 2.84 6.54
C ALA A 484 23.47 2.27 6.44
N MET A 485 23.98 1.66 7.51
CA MET A 485 25.32 1.05 7.51
C MET A 485 25.42 -0.09 6.50
N SER A 486 24.39 -0.92 6.40
CA SER A 486 24.34 -2.01 5.42
C SER A 486 24.37 -1.48 3.98
N PHE A 487 23.61 -0.40 3.71
CA PHE A 487 23.64 0.31 2.43
C PHE A 487 25.01 0.92 2.13
N ILE A 488 25.62 1.61 3.10
CA ILE A 488 26.95 2.23 2.96
C ILE A 488 28.00 1.15 2.64
N LYS A 489 28.00 0.04 3.39
CA LYS A 489 28.93 -1.07 3.18
C LYS A 489 28.80 -1.65 1.77
N HIS A 490 27.58 -1.96 1.34
CA HIS A 490 27.32 -2.50 0.01
C HIS A 490 27.84 -1.58 -1.11
N ASN A 491 27.61 -0.26 -1.01
CA ASN A 491 28.06 0.69 -2.03
C ASN A 491 29.58 0.92 -2.00
N ARG A 492 30.21 0.89 -0.82
CA ARG A 492 31.68 0.90 -0.71
C ARG A 492 32.31 -0.33 -1.37
N ASP A 493 31.70 -1.50 -1.21
CA ASP A 493 32.18 -2.75 -1.83
C ASP A 493 32.10 -2.69 -3.37
N ILE A 494 31.20 -1.86 -3.93
CA ILE A 494 31.06 -1.62 -5.39
C ILE A 494 31.95 -0.45 -5.86
N GLY A 495 32.67 0.23 -4.96
CA GLY A 495 33.65 1.27 -5.30
C GLY A 495 33.13 2.72 -5.23
N TYR A 496 31.91 2.95 -4.73
CA TYR A 496 31.42 4.32 -4.49
C TYR A 496 32.19 5.00 -3.37
N GLN A 497 32.48 6.30 -3.56
CA GLN A 497 33.11 7.14 -2.54
C GLN A 497 32.06 7.68 -1.57
N ASP A 498 32.43 7.87 -0.30
CA ASP A 498 31.53 8.35 0.76
C ASP A 498 30.70 9.61 0.41
N PRO A 499 31.23 10.64 -0.30
CA PRO A 499 30.43 11.78 -0.72
C PRO A 499 29.28 11.41 -1.66
N GLN A 500 29.49 10.43 -2.55
CA GLN A 500 28.46 9.93 -3.47
C GLN A 500 27.40 9.15 -2.71
N ILE A 501 27.81 8.26 -1.80
CA ILE A 501 26.89 7.46 -0.97
C ILE A 501 26.03 8.39 -0.09
N ARG A 502 26.63 9.44 0.49
CA ARG A 502 25.90 10.45 1.25
C ARG A 502 24.87 11.18 0.40
N GLN A 503 25.18 11.52 -0.85
CA GLN A 503 24.21 12.14 -1.76
C GLN A 503 23.09 11.16 -2.13
N MET A 504 23.39 9.89 -2.38
CA MET A 504 22.38 8.85 -2.67
C MET A 504 21.40 8.68 -1.51
N LEU A 505 21.89 8.69 -0.26
CA LEU A 505 21.02 8.63 0.93
C LEU A 505 20.14 9.88 1.06
N LYS A 506 20.65 11.07 0.72
CA LYS A 506 19.87 12.32 0.70
C LYS A 506 18.79 12.30 -0.39
N ASP A 507 19.14 11.82 -1.57
CA ASP A 507 18.21 11.72 -2.70
C ASP A 507 17.11 10.68 -2.43
N ALA A 508 17.40 9.67 -1.60
CA ALA A 508 16.43 8.72 -1.08
C ALA A 508 15.67 9.23 0.17
N GLU A 509 15.78 10.52 0.49
CA GLU A 509 15.10 11.20 1.60
C GLU A 509 15.41 10.62 3.00
N TRP A 510 16.61 10.05 3.20
CA TRP A 510 17.02 9.61 4.54
C TRP A 510 17.26 10.83 5.44
N PRO A 511 16.76 10.85 6.70
CA PRO A 511 16.95 12.03 7.54
C PRO A 511 18.42 12.24 7.93
N GLU A 512 18.88 13.49 7.88
CA GLU A 512 20.31 13.86 7.97
C GLU A 512 21.00 13.38 9.25
N ASN A 513 20.25 13.30 10.36
CA ASN A 513 20.77 12.78 11.64
C ASN A 513 21.18 11.30 11.54
N TYR A 514 20.40 10.47 10.85
CA TYR A 514 20.73 9.06 10.64
C TYR A 514 21.91 8.89 9.69
N ILE A 515 21.95 9.68 8.61
CA ILE A 515 23.08 9.71 7.70
C ILE A 515 24.35 10.06 8.49
N LYS A 516 24.31 11.10 9.32
CA LYS A 516 25.46 11.51 10.14
C LYS A 516 25.90 10.41 11.09
N ASP A 517 24.98 9.70 11.74
CA ASP A 517 25.30 8.63 12.68
C ASP A 517 25.84 7.38 11.98
N ALA A 518 25.35 7.03 10.79
CA ALA A 518 25.82 5.86 10.03
C ALA A 518 27.21 6.03 9.40
N PHE A 519 27.67 7.27 9.21
CA PHE A 519 29.01 7.58 8.70
C PHE A 519 30.06 7.84 9.82
N LYS A 520 29.66 7.83 11.10
CA LYS A 520 30.60 7.82 12.22
C LYS A 520 31.19 6.43 12.38
#